data_AF-A0A971FHF3-F1
#
_entry.id   AF-A0A971FHF3-F1
#
_cell.length_a   1.000
_cell.length_b   1.000
_cell.length_c   1.000
_cell.angle_alpha   90.00
_cell.angle_beta   90.00
_cell.angle_gamma   90.00
#
_symmetry.space_group_name_H-M   'P 1'
#
loop_
_entity.id
_entity.type
_entity.pdbx_description
1 polymer ?
#
loop_
_entity_poly.entity_id
_entity_poly.type
_entity_poly.pdbx_seq_one_letter_code
_entity_poly.pdbx_strand_id
1 'polypeptide(L)'
;MKQLLRIFLLTLLTTMLSSVAHANMGPAIVLQFSIHFLVLTWVIGLGEGMLLCTLLRAWKLRSLKKRIFISMIAANFISALLGLLFVKSTFADHIMGDVTIENLISVFWTMVYVTFVLTMIIEFPFFLVIFYGRKRWVLNAAATTLLVHSISYYLLFSFYHSDDRSMSMVTKLEVVQASTFEMKEGYDLYYISPDGKQVMRSDLAGKGKEAIATLDIQGMPDRLSACPRNTGEEKDGADWKSVQGICCNCGFDLFVIMNIDGKYKKQQVIENFSPRSSISIYNGEYIDHCNEDIRREDFWFRSFGNAKNWEFWSGYIYQLSVNKIWVRANSYTRNNTTHLGLSDKSYYSVATPFTQWLVQNGTHVAGDYGVFQLGKDQICIMDPEKKRIALIARGFGPVVAKPPLEEIPEKTPEATNEQTANEAP
;
A
#
# COMPACT_ATOMS: atom_id res chain seq x y z
N MET A 1 -10.14 33.43 31.37
CA MET A 1 -10.77 32.12 31.04
C MET A 1 -11.41 32.08 29.66
N LYS A 2 -12.29 33.02 29.26
CA LYS A 2 -12.96 32.99 27.94
C LYS A 2 -12.01 32.98 26.71
N GLN A 3 -10.92 33.76 26.73
CA GLN A 3 -9.94 33.75 25.64
C GLN A 3 -9.14 32.44 25.56
N LEU A 4 -8.76 31.88 26.70
CA LEU A 4 -8.03 30.61 26.80
C LEU A 4 -8.88 29.43 26.31
N LEU A 5 -10.18 29.45 26.62
CA LEU A 5 -11.15 28.48 26.09
C LEU A 5 -11.35 28.63 24.58
N ARG A 6 -11.39 29.87 24.05
CA ARG A 6 -11.47 30.11 22.60
C ARG A 6 -10.22 29.63 21.86
N ILE A 7 -9.03 29.89 22.40
CA ILE A 7 -7.78 29.39 21.83
C ILE A 7 -7.80 27.86 21.83
N PHE A 8 -8.15 27.23 22.97
CA PHE A 8 -8.25 25.78 23.08
C PHE A 8 -9.25 25.17 22.08
N LEU A 9 -10.45 25.75 21.94
CA LEU A 9 -11.45 25.29 20.97
C LEU A 9 -10.98 25.47 19.53
N LEU A 10 -10.28 26.56 19.21
CA LEU A 10 -9.74 26.78 17.87
C LEU A 10 -8.64 25.77 17.56
N THR A 11 -7.74 25.51 18.52
CA THR A 11 -6.68 24.50 18.40
C THR A 11 -7.24 23.09 18.29
N LEU A 12 -8.28 22.76 19.06
CA LEU A 12 -8.98 21.47 18.96
C LEU A 12 -9.67 21.32 17.59
N LEU A 13 -10.32 22.37 17.10
CA LEU A 13 -10.97 22.36 15.78
C LEU A 13 -9.94 22.19 14.66
N THR A 14 -8.77 22.84 14.75
CA THR A 14 -7.71 22.71 13.75
C THR A 14 -6.97 21.37 13.80
N THR A 15 -6.87 20.71 14.96
CA THR A 15 -6.29 19.36 15.06
C THR A 15 -7.26 18.24 14.68
N MET A 16 -8.57 18.47 14.81
CA MET A 16 -9.63 17.53 14.44
C MET A 16 -9.98 17.57 12.94
N LEU A 17 -9.50 18.57 12.21
CA LEU A 17 -9.57 18.61 10.75
C LEU A 17 -8.63 17.54 10.18
N SER A 18 -9.22 16.37 9.86
CA SER A 18 -8.56 15.29 9.12
C SER A 18 -7.99 15.84 7.82
N SER A 19 -6.67 15.90 7.74
CA SER A 19 -5.97 16.59 6.68
C SER A 19 -5.40 15.57 5.70
N VAL A 20 -6.17 15.30 4.65
CA VAL A 20 -5.75 14.52 3.48
C VAL A 20 -4.71 15.36 2.72
N ALA A 21 -3.42 15.07 2.91
CA ALA A 21 -2.31 15.76 2.26
C ALA A 21 -2.14 15.32 0.79
N HIS A 22 -1.62 16.19 -0.09
CA HIS A 22 -1.48 15.94 -1.54
C HIS A 22 -0.03 15.56 -1.96
N ALA A 23 0.10 14.76 -3.03
CA ALA A 23 1.28 13.98 -3.43
C ALA A 23 2.54 14.73 -3.94
N ASN A 24 2.71 16.04 -3.72
CA ASN A 24 3.93 16.79 -4.07
C ASN A 24 4.57 17.52 -2.88
N MET A 25 4.12 17.24 -1.65
CA MET A 25 4.49 18.02 -0.47
C MET A 25 5.45 17.25 0.45
N GLY A 26 6.64 16.85 -0.02
CA GLY A 26 7.68 16.28 0.84
C GLY A 26 7.97 17.16 2.08
N PRO A 27 8.22 18.47 1.92
CA PRO A 27 8.41 19.39 3.05
C PRO A 27 7.13 19.65 3.85
N ALA A 28 5.95 19.66 3.21
CA ALA A 28 4.70 20.02 3.89
C ALA A 28 4.10 18.87 4.69
N ILE A 29 4.32 17.60 4.31
CA ILE A 29 3.95 16.43 5.13
C ILE A 29 4.81 16.41 6.40
N VAL A 30 6.11 16.66 6.28
CA VAL A 30 7.00 16.78 7.45
C VAL A 30 6.56 17.95 8.34
N LEU A 31 6.23 19.11 7.74
CA LEU A 31 5.75 20.27 8.49
C LEU A 31 4.41 20.01 9.17
N GLN A 32 3.46 19.39 8.49
CA GLN A 32 2.13 19.08 9.00
C GLN A 32 2.20 18.00 10.09
N PHE A 33 3.02 16.96 9.90
CA PHE A 33 3.29 15.98 10.94
C PHE A 33 3.97 16.65 12.14
N SER A 34 4.90 17.58 11.91
CA SER A 34 5.55 18.36 12.98
C SER A 34 4.56 19.26 13.72
N ILE A 35 3.64 19.92 13.03
CA ILE A 35 2.60 20.76 13.64
C ILE A 35 1.62 19.89 14.43
N HIS A 36 1.15 18.78 13.84
CA HIS A 36 0.25 17.85 14.50
C HIS A 36 0.90 17.27 15.76
N PHE A 37 2.16 16.86 15.65
CA PHE A 37 2.97 16.36 16.76
C PHE A 37 3.17 17.41 17.86
N LEU A 38 3.53 18.65 17.51
CA LEU A 38 3.68 19.72 18.49
C LEU A 38 2.35 20.02 19.18
N VAL A 39 1.25 20.16 18.46
CA VAL A 39 -0.03 20.50 19.10
C VAL A 39 -0.57 19.33 19.92
N LEU A 40 -0.48 18.10 19.41
CA LEU A 40 -0.97 16.91 20.10
C LEU A 40 -0.20 16.64 21.39
N THR A 41 1.14 16.79 21.39
CA THR A 41 1.95 16.63 22.62
C THR A 41 1.58 17.63 23.70
N TRP A 42 1.24 18.87 23.34
CA TRP A 42 0.73 19.85 24.29
C TRP A 42 -0.65 19.47 24.85
N VAL A 43 -1.56 19.02 23.99
CA VAL A 43 -2.91 18.58 24.41
C VAL A 43 -2.82 17.37 25.35
N ILE A 44 -1.98 16.38 25.02
CA ILE A 44 -1.76 15.21 25.86
C ILE A 44 -1.13 15.63 27.20
N GLY A 45 -0.04 16.41 27.19
CA GLY A 45 0.61 16.86 28.42
C GLY A 45 -0.31 17.68 29.34
N LEU A 46 -1.21 18.50 28.77
CA LEU A 46 -2.26 19.19 29.55
C LEU A 46 -3.31 18.21 30.10
N GLY A 47 -3.77 17.25 29.30
CA GLY A 47 -4.73 16.23 29.70
C GLY A 47 -4.20 15.36 30.85
N GLU A 48 -2.96 14.88 30.73
CA GLU A 48 -2.28 14.09 31.75
C GLU A 48 -2.00 14.92 33.02
N GLY A 49 -1.58 16.18 32.87
CA GLY A 49 -1.41 17.10 33.99
C GLY A 49 -2.73 17.31 34.77
N MET A 50 -3.86 17.39 34.08
CA MET A 50 -5.18 17.47 34.68
C MET A 50 -5.60 16.16 35.39
N LEU A 51 -5.33 15.01 34.76
CA LEU A 51 -5.56 13.69 35.34
C LEU A 51 -4.76 13.53 36.65
N LEU A 52 -3.47 13.88 36.63
CA LEU A 52 -2.60 13.88 37.82
C LEU A 52 -3.09 14.82 38.91
N CYS A 53 -3.50 16.05 38.57
CA CYS A 53 -4.05 16.97 39.56
C CYS A 53 -5.29 16.38 40.26
N THR A 54 -6.11 15.63 39.50
CA THR A 54 -7.29 14.93 40.00
C THR A 54 -6.92 13.77 40.93
N LEU A 55 -6.06 12.86 40.46
CA LEU A 55 -5.62 11.69 41.24
C LEU A 55 -4.94 12.09 42.55
N LEU A 56 -4.11 13.13 42.52
CA LEU A 56 -3.36 13.60 43.69
C LEU A 56 -4.14 14.58 44.56
N ARG A 57 -5.39 14.92 44.19
CA ARG A 57 -6.19 15.96 44.83
C ARG A 57 -5.41 17.28 45.00
N ALA A 58 -4.50 17.55 44.06
CA ALA A 58 -3.53 18.65 44.13
C ALA A 58 -4.12 20.04 43.80
N TRP A 59 -5.43 20.10 43.53
CA TRP A 59 -6.16 21.30 43.15
C TRP A 59 -6.00 22.47 44.14
N LYS A 60 -5.79 22.18 45.43
CA LYS A 60 -5.64 23.21 46.48
C LYS A 60 -4.24 23.82 46.54
N LEU A 61 -3.20 23.15 46.03
CA LEU A 61 -1.82 23.65 46.08
C LEU A 61 -1.40 24.27 44.74
N ARG A 62 -1.45 25.61 44.69
CA ARG A 62 -1.12 26.39 43.47
C ARG A 62 0.30 26.12 42.94
N SER A 63 1.28 25.93 43.83
CA SER A 63 2.68 25.64 43.44
C SER A 63 2.81 24.24 42.82
N LEU A 64 2.21 23.23 43.44
CA LEU A 64 2.23 21.85 42.96
C LEU A 64 1.52 21.72 41.61
N LYS A 65 0.38 22.42 41.43
CA LYS A 65 -0.33 22.46 40.14
C LYS A 65 0.59 22.91 39.00
N LYS A 66 1.28 24.05 39.17
CA LYS A 66 2.21 24.56 38.14
C LYS A 66 3.31 23.55 37.82
N ARG A 67 3.90 22.94 38.86
CA ARG A 67 4.94 21.92 38.71
C ARG A 67 4.45 20.71 37.91
N ILE A 68 3.25 20.20 38.20
CA ILE A 68 2.64 19.07 37.48
C ILE A 68 2.51 19.40 35.99
N PHE A 69 1.87 20.52 35.64
CA PHE A 69 1.66 20.87 34.23
C PHE A 69 2.96 21.09 33.46
N ILE A 70 3.92 21.84 34.03
CA ILE A 70 5.22 22.06 33.39
C ILE A 70 5.95 20.72 33.19
N SER A 71 5.93 19.85 34.19
CA SER A 71 6.60 18.54 34.12
C SER A 71 5.96 17.65 33.05
N MET A 72 4.62 17.58 32.97
CA MET A 72 3.95 16.74 31.97
C MET A 72 4.10 17.25 30.54
N ILE A 73 4.06 18.57 30.33
CA ILE A 73 4.34 19.16 29.01
C ILE A 73 5.78 18.85 28.58
N ALA A 74 6.75 19.03 29.50
CA ALA A 74 8.14 18.73 29.22
C ALA A 74 8.36 17.22 28.95
N ALA A 75 7.75 16.35 29.75
CA ALA A 75 7.82 14.91 29.60
C ALA A 75 7.32 14.47 28.22
N ASN A 76 6.09 14.88 27.84
CA ASN A 76 5.48 14.56 26.55
C ASN A 76 6.30 15.10 25.38
N PHE A 77 6.82 16.32 25.49
CA PHE A 77 7.64 16.90 24.42
C PHE A 77 8.95 16.11 24.22
N ILE A 78 9.62 15.76 25.31
CA ILE A 78 10.89 15.02 25.27
C ILE A 78 10.66 13.57 24.80
N SER A 79 9.63 12.90 25.32
CA SER A 79 9.31 11.52 24.93
C SER A 79 8.94 11.44 23.46
N ALA A 80 8.16 12.39 22.96
CA ALA A 80 7.82 12.45 21.55
C ALA A 80 9.07 12.70 20.70
N LEU A 81 9.93 13.66 21.06
CA LEU A 81 11.17 13.96 20.32
C LEU A 81 12.09 12.74 20.23
N LEU A 82 12.28 12.04 21.35
CA LEU A 82 13.05 10.80 21.41
C LEU A 82 12.37 9.67 20.64
N GLY A 83 11.04 9.60 20.65
CA GLY A 83 10.25 8.67 19.83
C GLY A 83 10.46 8.89 18.33
N LEU A 84 10.51 10.15 17.88
CA LEU A 84 10.82 10.49 16.48
C LEU A 84 12.25 10.06 16.09
N LEU A 85 13.22 10.28 16.98
CA LEU A 85 14.60 9.81 16.77
C LEU A 85 14.68 8.29 16.74
N PHE A 86 13.93 7.61 17.61
CA PHE A 86 13.82 6.15 17.66
C PHE A 86 13.27 5.59 16.35
N VAL A 87 12.15 6.11 15.84
CA VAL A 87 11.55 5.65 14.57
C VAL A 87 12.50 5.85 13.38
N LYS A 88 13.37 6.86 13.42
CA LYS A 88 14.40 7.11 12.39
C LYS A 88 15.69 6.33 12.59
N SER A 89 15.81 5.57 13.67
CA SER A 89 17.04 4.85 14.01
C SER A 89 17.08 3.47 13.36
N THR A 90 18.28 2.99 13.06
CA THR A 90 18.52 1.60 12.62
C THR A 90 18.06 0.56 13.63
N PHE A 91 17.89 0.96 14.90
CA PHE A 91 17.36 0.09 15.94
C PHE A 91 15.86 -0.19 15.74
N ALA A 92 15.08 0.79 15.29
CA ALA A 92 13.69 0.53 14.91
C ALA A 92 13.61 -0.41 13.71
N ASP A 93 14.47 -0.22 12.70
CA ASP A 93 14.55 -1.14 11.55
C ASP A 93 14.89 -2.58 12.01
N HIS A 94 15.79 -2.73 12.97
CA HIS A 94 16.16 -4.03 13.53
C HIS A 94 15.03 -4.69 14.32
N ILE A 95 14.28 -3.92 15.11
CA ILE A 95 13.11 -4.43 15.87
C ILE A 95 11.98 -4.83 14.92
N MET A 96 11.70 -3.98 13.94
CA MET A 96 10.62 -4.21 12.98
C MET A 96 10.94 -5.38 12.05
N GLY A 97 12.22 -5.59 11.76
CA GLY A 97 12.68 -6.59 10.82
C GLY A 97 12.10 -6.33 9.43
N ASP A 98 11.93 -7.40 8.68
CA ASP A 98 11.33 -7.34 7.35
C ASP A 98 9.80 -7.29 7.46
N VAL A 99 9.23 -6.09 7.32
CA VAL A 99 7.79 -5.88 7.49
C VAL A 99 7.04 -6.19 6.19
N THR A 100 6.14 -7.17 6.26
CA THR A 100 5.29 -7.62 5.17
C THR A 100 3.82 -7.51 5.53
N ILE A 101 2.93 -7.62 4.55
CA ILE A 101 1.49 -7.67 4.79
C ILE A 101 1.09 -8.81 5.75
N GLU A 102 1.87 -9.89 5.80
CA GLU A 102 1.63 -11.07 6.65
C GLU A 102 1.97 -10.83 8.13
N ASN A 103 2.99 -10.02 8.41
CA ASN A 103 3.45 -9.77 9.79
C ASN A 103 3.15 -8.36 10.31
N LEU A 104 2.58 -7.47 9.48
CA LEU A 104 2.37 -6.06 9.81
C LEU A 104 1.57 -5.86 11.11
N ILE A 105 0.54 -6.65 11.38
CA ILE A 105 -0.23 -6.56 12.64
C ILE A 105 0.67 -6.85 13.85
N SER A 106 1.46 -7.92 13.77
CA SER A 106 2.36 -8.32 14.85
C SER A 106 3.45 -7.27 15.08
N VAL A 107 4.05 -6.76 14.00
CA VAL A 107 5.05 -5.69 14.06
C VAL A 107 4.44 -4.41 14.64
N PHE A 108 3.22 -4.06 14.22
CA PHE A 108 2.48 -2.91 14.77
C PHE A 108 2.32 -2.99 16.29
N TRP A 109 1.81 -4.10 16.81
CA TRP A 109 1.63 -4.26 18.26
C TRP A 109 2.96 -4.33 19.01
N THR A 110 3.99 -4.91 18.40
CA THR A 110 5.34 -4.91 18.95
C THR A 110 5.86 -3.47 19.11
N MET A 111 5.70 -2.64 18.06
CA MET A 111 6.10 -1.24 18.10
C MET A 111 5.28 -0.44 19.11
N VAL A 112 3.97 -0.66 19.20
CA VAL A 112 3.12 -0.08 20.24
C VAL A 112 3.63 -0.41 21.65
N TYR A 113 3.94 -1.69 21.91
CA TYR A 113 4.43 -2.11 23.22
C TYR A 113 5.81 -1.49 23.54
N VAL A 114 6.74 -1.54 22.58
CA VAL A 114 8.09 -0.97 22.74
C VAL A 114 8.02 0.53 22.99
N THR A 115 7.25 1.27 22.20
CA THR A 115 7.06 2.72 22.37
C THR A 115 6.37 3.05 23.69
N PHE A 116 5.36 2.28 24.11
CA PHE A 116 4.72 2.45 25.42
C PHE A 116 5.71 2.33 26.57
N VAL A 117 6.52 1.26 26.60
CA VAL A 117 7.55 1.04 27.63
C VAL A 117 8.61 2.13 27.57
N LEU A 118 9.06 2.52 26.37
CA LEU A 118 10.04 3.57 26.17
C LEU A 118 9.53 4.92 26.69
N THR A 119 8.29 5.28 26.38
CA THR A 119 7.62 6.48 26.93
C THR A 119 7.61 6.44 28.44
N MET A 120 7.19 5.33 29.05
CA MET A 120 7.21 5.19 30.52
C MET A 120 8.60 5.43 31.11
N ILE A 121 9.66 4.85 30.52
CA ILE A 121 11.04 5.00 30.99
C ILE A 121 11.49 6.47 30.88
N ILE A 122 11.24 7.10 29.73
CA ILE A 122 11.65 8.49 29.46
C ILE A 122 10.93 9.47 30.37
N GLU A 123 9.63 9.25 30.63
CA GLU A 123 8.81 10.19 31.38
C GLU A 123 8.88 9.98 32.89
N PHE A 124 9.28 8.78 33.35
CA PHE A 124 9.39 8.46 34.77
C PHE A 124 10.18 9.49 35.62
N PRO A 125 11.32 10.06 35.17
CA PRO A 125 12.01 11.13 35.90
C PRO A 125 11.13 12.37 36.19
N PHE A 126 10.20 12.71 35.31
CA PHE A 126 9.28 13.84 35.52
C PHE A 126 8.23 13.53 36.58
N PHE A 127 7.73 12.29 36.63
CA PHE A 127 6.89 11.82 37.73
C PHE A 127 7.65 11.82 39.06
N LEU A 128 8.91 11.36 39.06
CA LEU A 128 9.78 11.43 40.25
C LEU A 128 9.90 12.86 40.78
N VAL A 129 10.09 13.84 39.90
CA VAL A 129 10.09 15.27 40.26
C VAL A 129 8.75 15.66 40.90
N ILE A 130 7.61 15.29 40.32
CA ILE A 130 6.28 15.63 40.87
C ILE A 130 6.08 15.07 42.29
N PHE A 131 6.52 13.84 42.55
CA PHE A 131 6.32 13.16 43.85
C PHE A 131 7.44 13.41 44.87
N TYR A 132 8.49 14.13 44.50
CA TYR A 132 9.63 14.40 45.38
C TYR A 132 9.20 15.00 46.72
N GLY A 133 9.73 14.44 47.82
CA GLY A 133 9.41 14.83 49.19
C GLY A 133 8.20 14.11 49.83
N ARG A 134 7.52 13.21 49.10
CA ARG A 134 6.45 12.37 49.67
C ARG A 134 6.97 11.03 50.19
N LYS A 135 6.30 10.44 51.19
CA LYS A 135 6.60 9.07 51.65
C LYS A 135 6.32 8.07 50.52
N ARG A 136 7.23 7.11 50.28
CA ARG A 136 7.15 6.11 49.19
C ARG A 136 7.00 6.72 47.79
N TRP A 137 7.62 7.88 47.56
CA TRP A 137 7.48 8.64 46.31
C TRP A 137 7.85 7.85 45.04
N VAL A 138 8.86 6.97 45.08
CA VAL A 138 9.25 6.14 43.91
C VAL A 138 8.14 5.17 43.50
N LEU A 139 7.59 4.41 44.46
CA LEU A 139 6.51 3.45 44.18
C LEU A 139 5.24 4.17 43.70
N ASN A 140 4.93 5.30 44.32
CA ASN A 140 3.79 6.13 43.91
C ASN A 140 3.99 6.70 42.51
N ALA A 141 5.20 7.17 42.18
CA ALA A 141 5.55 7.65 40.85
C ALA A 141 5.36 6.51 39.83
N ALA A 142 5.92 5.32 40.09
CA ALA A 142 5.83 4.19 39.16
C ALA A 142 4.37 3.76 38.89
N ALA A 143 3.57 3.58 39.95
CA ALA A 143 2.16 3.23 39.82
C ALA A 143 1.36 4.30 39.08
N THR A 144 1.68 5.58 39.34
CA THR A 144 0.99 6.70 38.68
C THR A 144 1.40 6.85 37.22
N THR A 145 2.69 6.68 36.89
CA THR A 145 3.19 6.66 35.51
C THR A 145 2.49 5.57 34.71
N LEU A 146 2.43 4.34 35.24
CA LEU A 146 1.72 3.25 34.59
C LEU A 146 0.23 3.59 34.35
N LEU A 147 -0.48 4.03 35.40
CA LEU A 147 -1.91 4.34 35.31
C LEU A 147 -2.20 5.47 34.31
N VAL A 148 -1.45 6.57 34.38
CA VAL A 148 -1.63 7.73 33.49
C VAL A 148 -1.39 7.31 32.05
N HIS A 149 -0.29 6.63 31.75
CA HIS A 149 -0.02 6.19 30.38
C HIS A 149 -1.01 5.14 29.88
N SER A 150 -1.48 4.21 30.71
CA SER A 150 -2.53 3.27 30.30
C SER A 150 -3.82 4.00 29.90
N ILE A 151 -4.23 5.02 30.65
CA ILE A 151 -5.40 5.84 30.31
C ILE A 151 -5.15 6.66 29.04
N SER A 152 -3.99 7.33 28.93
CA SER A 152 -3.64 8.14 27.77
C SER A 152 -3.58 7.31 26.49
N TYR A 153 -2.94 6.14 26.52
CA TYR A 153 -2.87 5.25 25.37
C TYR A 153 -4.25 4.69 25.00
N TYR A 154 -5.08 4.32 25.96
CA TYR A 154 -6.46 3.89 25.68
C TYR A 154 -7.25 4.98 24.94
N LEU A 155 -7.14 6.24 25.38
CA LEU A 155 -7.77 7.39 24.72
C LEU A 155 -7.18 7.64 23.32
N LEU A 156 -5.86 7.55 23.19
CA LEU A 156 -5.16 7.71 21.91
C LEU A 156 -5.60 6.64 20.90
N PHE A 157 -5.65 5.37 21.32
CA PHE A 157 -6.16 4.29 20.48
C PHE A 157 -7.62 4.49 20.11
N SER A 158 -8.47 4.90 21.05
CA SER A 158 -9.88 5.19 20.76
C SER A 158 -10.02 6.31 19.73
N PHE A 159 -9.14 7.32 19.79
CA PHE A 159 -9.10 8.41 18.82
C PHE A 159 -8.73 7.91 17.41
N TYR A 160 -7.65 7.12 17.29
CA TYR A 160 -7.21 6.61 15.98
C TYR A 160 -8.07 5.48 15.43
N HIS A 161 -8.72 4.70 16.29
CA HIS A 161 -9.62 3.62 15.88
C HIS A 161 -10.88 4.16 15.17
N SER A 162 -11.23 5.42 15.38
CA SER A 162 -12.36 6.05 14.70
C SER A 162 -12.14 6.23 13.18
N ASP A 163 -10.89 6.22 12.71
CA ASP A 163 -10.57 6.31 11.28
C ASP A 163 -10.25 4.93 10.69
N ASP A 164 -11.34 4.24 10.37
CA ASP A 164 -11.42 2.88 9.82
C ASP A 164 -10.77 2.72 8.42
N ARG A 165 -9.99 3.73 7.97
CA ARG A 165 -9.42 3.86 6.64
C ARG A 165 -7.92 3.57 6.58
N SER A 166 -7.16 3.90 7.62
CA SER A 166 -5.69 3.95 7.58
C SER A 166 -5.01 2.57 7.50
N MET A 167 -5.61 1.52 8.07
CA MET A 167 -5.09 0.14 8.03
C MET A 167 -6.07 -0.84 7.37
N SER A 168 -6.97 -0.35 6.52
CA SER A 168 -8.07 -1.16 5.98
C SER A 168 -7.62 -2.37 5.16
N MET A 169 -6.44 -2.34 4.53
CA MET A 169 -5.89 -3.53 3.86
C MET A 169 -5.58 -4.69 4.83
N VAL A 170 -5.31 -4.37 6.08
CA VAL A 170 -4.84 -5.35 7.08
C VAL A 170 -5.98 -5.75 8.01
N THR A 171 -6.88 -4.81 8.32
CA THR A 171 -8.00 -5.04 9.24
C THR A 171 -9.27 -5.52 8.53
N LYS A 172 -9.44 -5.21 7.24
CA LYS A 172 -10.64 -5.58 6.47
C LYS A 172 -10.41 -6.71 5.47
N LEU A 173 -9.16 -7.11 5.27
CA LEU A 173 -8.81 -8.26 4.43
C LEU A 173 -8.23 -9.39 5.28
N GLU A 174 -8.63 -10.61 4.95
CA GLU A 174 -8.00 -11.82 5.45
C GLU A 174 -6.69 -12.05 4.70
N VAL A 175 -5.57 -12.06 5.42
CA VAL A 175 -4.27 -12.41 4.82
C VAL A 175 -4.17 -13.92 4.71
N VAL A 176 -4.04 -14.43 3.49
CA VAL A 176 -4.01 -15.87 3.17
C VAL A 176 -2.76 -16.22 2.37
N GLN A 177 -2.50 -17.52 2.19
CA GLN A 177 -1.44 -17.97 1.27
C GLN A 177 -1.86 -17.79 -0.19
N ALA A 178 -0.90 -17.43 -1.05
CA ALA A 178 -1.15 -17.21 -2.49
C ALA A 178 -1.77 -18.44 -3.20
N SER A 179 -1.43 -19.65 -2.76
CA SER A 179 -2.01 -20.92 -3.25
C SER A 179 -3.51 -21.07 -3.01
N THR A 180 -4.11 -20.24 -2.15
CA THR A 180 -5.57 -20.23 -1.87
C THR A 180 -6.37 -19.63 -3.02
N PHE A 181 -5.71 -18.90 -3.93
CA PHE A 181 -6.36 -18.25 -5.06
C PHE A 181 -6.51 -19.25 -6.22
N GLU A 182 -7.77 -19.59 -6.53
CA GLU A 182 -8.11 -20.50 -7.62
C GLU A 182 -8.10 -19.77 -8.97
N MET A 183 -6.97 -19.83 -9.68
CA MET A 183 -6.85 -19.23 -11.00
C MET A 183 -7.62 -20.06 -12.04
N LYS A 184 -8.53 -19.40 -12.77
CA LYS A 184 -9.27 -20.01 -13.89
C LYS A 184 -8.41 -20.19 -15.14
N GLU A 185 -7.33 -19.41 -15.24
CA GLU A 185 -6.45 -19.35 -16.41
C GLU A 185 -4.99 -19.40 -15.93
N GLY A 186 -4.09 -19.92 -16.77
CA GLY A 186 -2.65 -19.87 -16.51
C GLY A 186 -2.11 -18.46 -16.71
N TYR A 187 -1.35 -17.97 -15.74
CA TYR A 187 -0.69 -16.66 -15.79
C TYR A 187 0.74 -16.79 -15.27
N ASP A 188 1.65 -16.12 -15.97
CA ASP A 188 3.02 -15.92 -15.52
C ASP A 188 3.15 -14.51 -14.94
N LEU A 189 3.84 -14.42 -13.80
CA LEU A 189 4.22 -13.19 -13.13
C LEU A 189 5.69 -12.91 -13.41
N TYR A 190 5.96 -11.73 -13.95
CA TYR A 190 7.30 -11.21 -14.22
C TYR A 190 7.57 -10.02 -13.32
N TYR A 191 8.74 -9.96 -12.71
CA TYR A 191 9.09 -8.89 -11.79
C TYR A 191 10.60 -8.72 -11.66
N ILE A 192 11.04 -7.58 -11.15
CA ILE A 192 12.45 -7.33 -10.84
C ILE A 192 12.74 -7.83 -9.42
N SER A 193 13.83 -8.57 -9.24
CA SER A 193 14.27 -9.09 -7.95
C SER A 193 14.46 -7.94 -6.92
N PRO A 194 14.36 -8.22 -5.60
CA PRO A 194 14.48 -7.18 -4.56
C PRO A 194 15.79 -6.38 -4.61
N ASP A 195 16.87 -6.99 -5.10
CA ASP A 195 18.17 -6.35 -5.25
C ASP A 195 18.33 -5.56 -6.57
N GLY A 196 17.31 -5.60 -7.44
CA GLY A 196 17.30 -4.88 -8.72
C GLY A 196 18.15 -5.52 -9.82
N LYS A 197 18.71 -6.72 -9.61
CA LYS A 197 19.71 -7.30 -10.53
C LYS A 197 19.17 -8.30 -11.54
N GLN A 198 17.99 -8.86 -11.30
CA GLN A 198 17.44 -9.92 -12.13
C GLN A 198 15.98 -9.65 -12.47
N VAL A 199 15.58 -10.07 -13.66
CA VAL A 199 14.16 -10.26 -13.97
C VAL A 199 13.81 -11.69 -13.64
N MET A 200 12.78 -11.85 -12.83
CA MET A 200 12.27 -13.10 -12.30
C MET A 200 10.96 -13.45 -12.99
N ARG A 201 10.69 -14.75 -13.15
CA ARG A 201 9.40 -15.31 -13.52
C ARG A 201 8.91 -16.25 -12.41
N SER A 202 7.61 -16.24 -12.13
CA SER A 202 6.92 -17.25 -11.32
C SER A 202 5.47 -17.41 -11.76
N ASP A 203 4.73 -18.36 -11.21
CA ASP A 203 3.27 -18.34 -11.29
C ASP A 203 2.66 -17.33 -10.29
N LEU A 204 1.33 -17.14 -10.33
CA LEU A 204 0.60 -16.29 -9.37
C LEU A 204 0.45 -16.89 -7.96
N ALA A 205 0.84 -18.15 -7.76
CA ALA A 205 0.97 -18.76 -6.43
C ALA A 205 2.38 -18.58 -5.84
N GLY A 206 3.29 -17.93 -6.56
CA GLY A 206 4.68 -17.69 -6.17
C GLY A 206 5.58 -18.94 -6.31
N LYS A 207 5.15 -19.97 -7.03
CA LYS A 207 5.93 -21.18 -7.32
C LYS A 207 6.65 -21.06 -8.67
N GLY A 208 7.60 -21.96 -8.91
CA GLY A 208 8.36 -22.00 -10.17
C GLY A 208 9.23 -20.75 -10.39
N LYS A 209 9.79 -20.19 -9.31
CA LYS A 209 10.65 -18.99 -9.39
C LYS A 209 11.91 -19.29 -10.18
N GLU A 210 12.14 -18.51 -11.23
CA GLU A 210 13.34 -18.59 -12.05
C GLU A 210 13.82 -17.19 -12.46
N ALA A 211 15.13 -17.02 -12.61
CA ALA A 211 15.71 -15.81 -13.18
C ALA A 211 15.76 -15.97 -14.70
N ILE A 212 15.09 -15.09 -15.43
CA ILE A 212 15.00 -15.15 -16.90
C ILE A 212 15.95 -14.17 -17.60
N ALA A 213 16.39 -13.13 -16.90
CA ALA A 213 17.36 -12.18 -17.40
C ALA A 213 18.16 -11.56 -16.24
N THR A 214 19.41 -11.19 -16.52
CA THR A 214 20.24 -10.38 -15.61
C THR A 214 20.26 -8.94 -16.12
N LEU A 215 20.09 -7.98 -15.22
CA LEU A 215 20.08 -6.55 -15.50
C LEU A 215 21.47 -5.98 -15.23
N ASP A 216 22.23 -5.73 -16.29
CA ASP A 216 23.49 -4.96 -16.22
C ASP A 216 23.19 -3.51 -16.63
N ILE A 217 22.70 -2.73 -15.67
CA ILE A 217 22.18 -1.39 -15.92
C ILE A 217 22.83 -0.35 -15.01
N GLN A 218 23.17 0.81 -15.59
CA GLN A 218 23.65 1.96 -14.84
C GLN A 218 22.47 2.76 -14.29
N GLY A 219 21.92 2.36 -13.15
CA GLY A 219 20.83 3.08 -12.50
C GLY A 219 20.01 2.21 -11.57
N MET A 220 18.98 2.81 -10.95
CA MET A 220 18.00 2.06 -10.18
C MET A 220 16.85 1.68 -11.12
N PRO A 221 16.60 0.38 -11.33
CA PRO A 221 15.41 -0.03 -12.07
C PRO A 221 14.16 0.43 -11.31
N ASP A 222 13.16 0.90 -12.04
CA ASP A 222 11.91 1.41 -11.49
C ASP A 222 10.80 0.36 -11.64
N ARG A 223 10.56 -0.13 -12.87
CA ARG A 223 9.48 -1.08 -13.16
C ARG A 223 9.72 -1.87 -14.45
N LEU A 224 8.99 -2.98 -14.62
CA LEU A 224 8.84 -3.63 -15.93
C LEU A 224 7.64 -3.04 -16.69
N SER A 225 7.73 -3.08 -18.01
CA SER A 225 6.64 -2.71 -18.91
C SER A 225 6.62 -3.67 -20.11
N ALA A 226 5.45 -4.23 -20.40
CA ALA A 226 5.23 -5.02 -21.60
C ALA A 226 4.62 -4.13 -22.68
N CYS A 227 5.29 -4.03 -23.81
CA CYS A 227 4.94 -3.11 -24.88
C CYS A 227 4.57 -3.86 -26.14
N PRO A 228 3.48 -3.47 -26.85
CA PRO A 228 3.19 -4.02 -28.17
C PRO A 228 4.41 -3.88 -29.07
N ARG A 229 4.72 -4.92 -29.85
CA ARG A 229 5.83 -4.85 -30.81
C ARG A 229 5.50 -3.83 -31.91
N ASN A 230 6.42 -2.92 -32.18
CA ASN A 230 6.34 -2.07 -33.34
C ASN A 230 6.86 -2.85 -34.57
N THR A 231 5.99 -3.15 -35.53
CA THR A 231 6.35 -3.89 -36.75
C THR A 231 6.97 -3.00 -37.84
N GLY A 232 7.28 -1.73 -37.55
CA GLY A 232 8.04 -0.85 -38.45
C GLY A 232 7.26 -0.31 -39.65
N GLU A 233 5.98 -0.67 -39.82
CA GLU A 233 5.11 -0.14 -40.88
C GLU A 233 4.28 1.08 -40.45
N GLU A 234 4.51 1.58 -39.23
CA GLU A 234 3.80 2.73 -38.71
C GLU A 234 4.33 4.01 -39.36
N LYS A 235 3.63 4.48 -40.39
CA LYS A 235 3.93 5.73 -41.06
C LYS A 235 3.86 6.88 -40.05
N ASP A 236 4.98 7.57 -39.86
CA ASP A 236 5.11 8.83 -39.15
C ASP A 236 3.96 9.79 -39.54
N GLY A 237 2.97 9.95 -38.66
CA GLY A 237 1.94 10.99 -38.82
C GLY A 237 0.48 10.60 -38.56
N ALA A 238 0.16 9.34 -38.26
CA ALA A 238 -1.19 9.00 -37.80
C ALA A 238 -1.32 9.19 -36.28
N ASP A 239 -2.39 9.84 -35.82
CA ASP A 239 -2.73 10.01 -34.40
C ASP A 239 -3.40 8.70 -33.91
N TRP A 240 -2.60 7.67 -33.59
CA TRP A 240 -3.07 6.34 -33.23
C TRP A 240 -3.54 6.28 -31.77
N LYS A 241 -4.86 6.40 -31.54
CA LYS A 241 -5.47 6.21 -30.21
C LYS A 241 -6.52 5.10 -30.09
N SER A 242 -7.04 4.57 -31.19
CA SER A 242 -8.04 3.50 -31.10
C SER A 242 -7.39 2.13 -30.86
N VAL A 243 -7.85 1.38 -29.86
CA VAL A 243 -7.42 0.01 -29.52
C VAL A 243 -7.42 -0.96 -30.71
N GLN A 244 -8.26 -0.72 -31.72
CA GLN A 244 -8.32 -1.52 -32.95
C GLN A 244 -7.03 -1.48 -33.78
N GLY A 245 -6.19 -0.44 -33.64
CA GLY A 245 -4.93 -0.32 -34.37
C GLY A 245 -3.76 -1.08 -33.73
N ILE A 246 -3.87 -1.42 -32.44
CA ILE A 246 -2.82 -2.17 -31.75
C ILE A 246 -3.00 -3.62 -32.11
N CYS A 247 -2.07 -4.13 -32.91
CA CYS A 247 -1.97 -5.53 -33.24
C CYS A 247 -1.64 -6.32 -31.96
N CYS A 248 -2.66 -6.61 -31.14
CA CYS A 248 -2.55 -7.47 -29.96
C CYS A 248 -2.08 -8.89 -30.34
N ASN A 249 -2.16 -9.24 -31.64
CA ASN A 249 -1.66 -10.49 -32.20
C ASN A 249 -0.17 -10.45 -32.55
N CYS A 250 0.46 -9.27 -32.62
CA CYS A 250 1.87 -9.12 -32.99
C CYS A 250 2.83 -9.40 -31.82
N GLY A 251 2.27 -9.66 -30.64
CA GLY A 251 3.02 -9.94 -29.42
C GLY A 251 3.54 -8.69 -28.74
N PHE A 252 4.18 -8.94 -27.60
CA PHE A 252 4.74 -7.93 -26.73
C PHE A 252 6.21 -8.19 -26.51
N ASP A 253 6.99 -7.12 -26.37
CA ASP A 253 8.36 -7.18 -25.88
C ASP A 253 8.38 -6.66 -24.43
N LEU A 254 9.26 -7.22 -23.60
CA LEU A 254 9.41 -6.83 -22.20
C LEU A 254 10.56 -5.85 -22.05
N PHE A 255 10.29 -4.75 -21.38
CA PHE A 255 11.26 -3.71 -21.10
C PHE A 255 11.39 -3.48 -19.60
N VAL A 256 12.58 -3.04 -19.19
CA VAL A 256 12.82 -2.43 -17.89
C VAL A 256 12.87 -0.92 -18.07
N ILE A 257 12.10 -0.21 -17.25
CA ILE A 257 12.14 1.24 -17.10
C ILE A 257 13.05 1.53 -15.92
N MET A 258 14.02 2.42 -16.10
CA MET A 258 15.01 2.76 -15.08
C MET A 258 15.18 4.27 -14.97
N ASN A 259 15.54 4.75 -13.79
CA ASN A 259 15.82 6.17 -13.56
C ASN A 259 17.34 6.39 -13.50
N ILE A 260 17.85 7.16 -14.47
CA ILE A 260 19.26 7.55 -14.58
C ILE A 260 19.31 9.07 -14.48
N ASP A 261 19.85 9.58 -13.38
CA ASP A 261 19.99 11.02 -13.12
C ASP A 261 18.69 11.83 -13.26
N GLY A 262 17.56 11.24 -12.83
CA GLY A 262 16.24 11.87 -12.90
C GLY A 262 15.56 11.77 -14.26
N LYS A 263 16.16 11.08 -15.23
CA LYS A 263 15.59 10.77 -16.54
C LYS A 263 15.26 9.29 -16.63
N TYR A 264 14.04 8.99 -17.07
CA TYR A 264 13.65 7.61 -17.31
C TYR A 264 14.20 7.16 -18.66
N LYS A 265 14.76 5.95 -18.69
CA LYS A 265 15.18 5.26 -19.91
C LYS A 265 14.55 3.89 -19.95
N LYS A 266 14.29 3.42 -21.17
CA LYS A 266 13.76 2.10 -21.44
C LYS A 266 14.86 1.20 -22.02
N GLN A 267 15.00 -0.01 -21.49
CA GLN A 267 15.89 -1.03 -22.03
C GLN A 267 15.11 -2.32 -22.26
N GLN A 268 15.24 -2.90 -23.45
CA GLN A 268 14.62 -4.18 -23.78
C GLN A 268 15.30 -5.29 -23.02
N VAL A 269 14.50 -6.15 -22.40
CA VAL A 269 14.96 -7.33 -21.65
C VAL A 269 14.69 -8.59 -22.44
N ILE A 270 13.49 -8.73 -23.00
CA ILE A 270 13.05 -9.92 -23.73
C ILE A 270 12.30 -9.48 -24.98
N GLU A 271 12.82 -9.85 -26.14
CA GLU A 271 12.07 -9.80 -27.39
C GLU A 271 11.08 -10.97 -27.45
N ASN A 272 9.89 -10.73 -27.99
CA ASN A 272 8.85 -11.75 -28.10
C ASN A 272 8.45 -12.38 -26.76
N PHE A 273 8.36 -11.52 -25.75
CA PHE A 273 8.06 -11.86 -24.38
C PHE A 273 6.75 -12.64 -24.22
N SER A 274 5.65 -12.17 -24.82
CA SER A 274 4.38 -12.86 -24.75
C SER A 274 3.47 -12.45 -25.89
N PRO A 275 2.65 -13.38 -26.44
CA PRO A 275 1.60 -13.00 -27.38
C PRO A 275 0.47 -12.21 -26.70
N ARG A 276 0.33 -12.28 -25.37
CA ARG A 276 -0.80 -11.69 -24.63
C ARG A 276 -0.36 -11.16 -23.28
N SER A 277 -0.10 -9.85 -23.22
CA SER A 277 0.14 -9.13 -21.97
C SER A 277 -1.06 -8.27 -21.57
N SER A 278 -1.13 -7.89 -20.29
CA SER A 278 -2.11 -6.91 -19.83
C SER A 278 -1.79 -5.52 -20.35
N ILE A 279 -2.80 -4.77 -20.79
CA ILE A 279 -2.65 -3.40 -21.28
C ILE A 279 -3.51 -2.43 -20.47
N SER A 280 -3.13 -1.15 -20.42
CA SER A 280 -3.99 -0.12 -19.84
C SER A 280 -4.96 0.39 -20.91
N ILE A 281 -6.25 0.34 -20.61
CA ILE A 281 -7.30 0.84 -21.49
C ILE A 281 -8.11 1.86 -20.69
N TYR A 282 -8.26 3.06 -21.24
CA TYR A 282 -9.08 4.12 -20.67
C TYR A 282 -10.03 4.64 -21.73
N ASN A 283 -11.33 4.64 -21.42
CA ASN A 283 -12.39 5.02 -22.37
C ASN A 283 -12.32 4.27 -23.72
N GLY A 284 -11.85 3.01 -23.72
CA GLY A 284 -11.70 2.21 -24.94
C GLY A 284 -10.49 2.59 -25.79
N GLU A 285 -9.64 3.49 -25.31
CA GLU A 285 -8.35 3.85 -25.91
C GLU A 285 -7.22 3.20 -25.12
N TYR A 286 -6.20 2.73 -25.83
CA TYR A 286 -4.99 2.23 -25.19
C TYR A 286 -4.19 3.41 -24.66
N ILE A 287 -3.77 3.34 -23.40
CA ILE A 287 -2.80 4.28 -22.88
C ILE A 287 -1.42 3.67 -23.01
N ASP A 288 -0.54 4.35 -23.74
CA ASP A 288 0.80 3.85 -23.96
C ASP A 288 1.70 4.02 -22.73
N HIS A 289 1.91 2.92 -22.02
CA HIS A 289 2.82 2.81 -20.86
C HIS A 289 4.28 2.64 -21.24
N CYS A 290 4.57 2.67 -22.53
CA CYS A 290 5.87 2.36 -23.09
C CYS A 290 6.71 3.59 -23.42
N ASN A 291 6.13 4.78 -23.27
CA ASN A 291 6.82 6.04 -23.43
C ASN A 291 7.61 6.42 -22.17
N GLU A 292 8.85 6.87 -22.39
CA GLU A 292 9.82 7.19 -21.33
C GLU A 292 9.40 8.39 -20.47
N ASP A 293 8.48 9.24 -20.95
CA ASP A 293 8.17 10.51 -20.31
C ASP A 293 7.18 10.40 -19.12
N ILE A 294 6.64 9.20 -18.89
CA ILE A 294 5.64 8.99 -17.86
C ILE A 294 6.31 8.78 -16.49
N ARG A 295 6.60 9.92 -15.84
CA ARG A 295 7.12 9.98 -14.45
C ARG A 295 6.21 9.36 -13.40
N ARG A 296 4.94 9.10 -13.74
CA ARG A 296 3.94 8.53 -12.83
C ARG A 296 3.21 7.43 -13.55
N GLU A 297 3.32 6.21 -13.01
CA GLU A 297 2.42 5.14 -13.40
C GLU A 297 0.97 5.59 -13.32
N ASP A 298 0.17 5.16 -14.29
CA ASP A 298 -1.25 5.46 -14.28
C ASP A 298 -1.91 4.92 -13.02
N PHE A 299 -2.95 5.64 -12.62
CA PHE A 299 -3.83 5.22 -11.54
C PHE A 299 -4.61 3.93 -11.89
N TRP A 300 -4.66 3.54 -13.16
CA TRP A 300 -5.46 2.43 -13.64
C TRP A 300 -4.67 1.13 -13.67
N PHE A 301 -5.29 0.06 -13.19
CA PHE A 301 -4.72 -1.27 -13.33
C PHE A 301 -4.78 -1.68 -14.80
N ARG A 302 -3.69 -2.28 -15.30
CA ARG A 302 -3.67 -2.96 -16.60
C ARG A 302 -4.70 -4.09 -16.59
N SER A 303 -5.28 -4.45 -17.72
CA SER A 303 -6.28 -5.51 -17.79
C SER A 303 -6.14 -6.33 -19.07
N PHE A 304 -6.65 -7.57 -19.04
CA PHE A 304 -6.85 -8.42 -20.21
C PHE A 304 -8.24 -8.22 -20.85
N GLY A 305 -8.99 -7.17 -20.45
CA GLY A 305 -10.34 -6.90 -20.94
C GLY A 305 -11.41 -7.85 -20.38
N ASN A 306 -11.11 -8.51 -19.26
CA ASN A 306 -11.94 -9.55 -18.65
C ASN A 306 -12.53 -9.16 -17.30
N ALA A 307 -12.48 -7.87 -16.95
CA ALA A 307 -13.15 -7.33 -15.77
C ALA A 307 -14.66 -7.59 -15.86
N LYS A 308 -15.24 -8.23 -14.85
CA LYS A 308 -16.68 -8.54 -14.84
C LYS A 308 -17.41 -7.81 -13.74
N ASN A 309 -16.89 -7.91 -12.52
CA ASN A 309 -17.59 -7.42 -11.34
C ASN A 309 -16.82 -6.33 -10.60
N TRP A 310 -15.52 -6.21 -10.83
CA TRP A 310 -14.68 -5.29 -10.07
C TRP A 310 -13.74 -4.47 -10.94
N GLU A 311 -13.48 -3.23 -10.55
CA GLU A 311 -12.46 -2.37 -11.13
C GLU A 311 -11.47 -1.93 -10.05
N PHE A 312 -10.19 -1.98 -10.38
CA PHE A 312 -9.10 -1.61 -9.48
C PHE A 312 -8.42 -0.34 -9.97
N TRP A 313 -8.13 0.56 -9.03
CA TRP A 313 -7.26 1.70 -9.28
C TRP A 313 -6.31 1.94 -8.11
N SER A 314 -5.08 2.34 -8.41
CA SER A 314 -4.20 2.99 -7.44
C SER A 314 -4.66 4.45 -7.29
N GLY A 315 -4.94 4.86 -6.07
CA GLY A 315 -5.25 6.25 -5.74
C GLY A 315 -3.99 7.12 -5.72
N TYR A 316 -4.19 8.42 -5.61
CA TYR A 316 -3.09 9.40 -5.56
C TYR A 316 -2.09 9.15 -4.43
N ILE A 317 -2.50 8.50 -3.33
CA ILE A 317 -1.76 8.41 -2.06
C ILE A 317 -2.12 7.09 -1.35
N TYR A 318 -1.21 6.10 -1.35
CA TYR A 318 -1.23 4.84 -0.54
C TYR A 318 -2.54 4.02 -0.55
N GLN A 319 -3.49 4.36 -1.42
CA GLN A 319 -4.84 3.80 -1.44
C GLN A 319 -4.97 2.93 -2.67
N LEU A 320 -5.39 1.69 -2.49
CA LEU A 320 -6.06 0.93 -3.52
C LEU A 320 -7.55 1.26 -3.41
N SER A 321 -8.23 1.52 -4.52
CA SER A 321 -9.68 1.46 -4.48
C SER A 321 -10.24 0.51 -5.50
N VAL A 322 -11.30 -0.14 -5.04
CA VAL A 322 -11.93 -1.29 -5.67
C VAL A 322 -13.40 -0.98 -5.77
N ASN A 323 -13.90 -0.97 -7.00
CA ASN A 323 -15.28 -0.58 -7.29
C ASN A 323 -16.03 -1.76 -7.83
N LYS A 324 -17.22 -1.99 -7.28
CA LYS A 324 -18.11 -2.99 -7.83
C LYS A 324 -18.77 -2.43 -9.10
N ILE A 325 -18.54 -3.09 -10.23
CA ILE A 325 -19.22 -2.81 -11.48
C ILE A 325 -20.64 -3.38 -11.37
N TRP A 326 -21.64 -2.51 -11.44
CA TRP A 326 -23.03 -2.94 -11.52
C TRP A 326 -23.49 -2.87 -12.98
N VAL A 327 -23.60 -4.03 -13.62
CA VAL A 327 -24.27 -4.14 -14.91
C VAL A 327 -25.77 -4.02 -14.64
N ARG A 328 -26.34 -2.81 -14.71
CA ARG A 328 -27.80 -2.68 -14.77
C ARG A 328 -28.25 -3.34 -16.06
N ALA A 329 -28.99 -4.45 -15.94
CA ALA A 329 -29.52 -5.22 -17.06
C ALA A 329 -30.55 -4.47 -17.93
N ASN A 330 -30.78 -3.16 -17.73
CA ASN A 330 -31.83 -2.42 -18.41
C ASN A 330 -31.45 -0.95 -18.67
N SER A 331 -31.18 -0.62 -19.93
CA SER A 331 -31.67 0.61 -20.57
C SER A 331 -31.52 0.50 -22.09
N TYR A 332 -32.61 0.11 -22.75
CA TYR A 332 -32.80 0.11 -24.22
C TYR A 332 -32.81 1.54 -24.83
N THR A 333 -32.13 2.52 -24.23
CA THR A 333 -32.03 3.87 -24.77
C THR A 333 -30.68 4.05 -25.44
N ARG A 334 -30.73 3.94 -26.76
CA ARG A 334 -29.67 3.98 -27.78
C ARG A 334 -28.92 5.32 -27.89
N ASN A 335 -28.63 6.02 -26.79
CA ASN A 335 -27.86 7.27 -26.82
C ASN A 335 -26.62 7.18 -25.89
N ASN A 336 -25.62 6.43 -26.38
CA ASN A 336 -24.14 6.55 -26.31
C ASN A 336 -23.38 7.20 -25.13
N THR A 337 -23.96 7.39 -23.97
CA THR A 337 -23.15 7.60 -22.75
C THR A 337 -23.70 6.70 -21.65
N THR A 338 -23.24 5.45 -21.64
CA THR A 338 -23.38 4.55 -20.50
C THR A 338 -22.71 5.20 -19.30
N HIS A 339 -23.47 5.97 -18.53
CA HIS A 339 -23.10 6.34 -17.18
C HIS A 339 -23.06 5.05 -16.36
N LEU A 340 -21.87 4.44 -16.30
CA LEU A 340 -21.58 3.30 -15.44
C LEU A 340 -21.89 3.74 -14.00
N GLY A 341 -23.01 3.25 -13.45
CA GLY A 341 -23.39 3.55 -12.07
C GLY A 341 -22.44 2.84 -11.11
N LEU A 342 -21.34 3.50 -10.74
CA LEU A 342 -20.41 3.05 -9.71
C LEU A 342 -21.14 3.02 -8.36
N SER A 343 -21.50 1.83 -7.87
CA SER A 343 -22.46 1.69 -6.76
C SER A 343 -21.90 1.10 -5.46
N ASP A 344 -20.63 0.71 -5.38
CA ASP A 344 -19.97 0.55 -4.08
C ASP A 344 -18.46 0.76 -4.25
N LYS A 345 -17.89 1.72 -3.51
CA LYS A 345 -16.46 2.05 -3.57
C LYS A 345 -15.81 1.65 -2.27
N SER A 346 -14.93 0.66 -2.32
CA SER A 346 -14.12 0.25 -1.19
C SER A 346 -12.71 0.83 -1.33
N TYR A 347 -12.21 1.45 -0.26
CA TYR A 347 -10.86 1.99 -0.18
C TYR A 347 -10.03 1.17 0.80
N TYR A 348 -8.92 0.65 0.29
CA TYR A 348 -7.97 -0.15 1.01
C TYR A 348 -6.65 0.62 1.11
N SER A 349 -6.11 0.81 2.31
CA SER A 349 -4.80 1.44 2.48
C SER A 349 -3.99 0.82 3.62
N VAL A 350 -2.67 0.99 3.52
CA VAL A 350 -1.72 0.75 4.62
C VAL A 350 -0.95 2.04 4.86
N ALA A 351 -1.40 2.80 5.84
CA ALA A 351 -0.78 4.02 6.33
C ALA A 351 -0.68 3.94 7.86
N THR A 352 0.38 3.32 8.35
CA THR A 352 0.75 3.34 9.77
C THR A 352 1.79 4.44 10.02
N PRO A 353 2.07 4.80 11.29
CA PRO A 353 3.13 5.76 11.61
C PRO A 353 4.54 5.36 11.13
N PHE A 354 4.78 4.08 10.85
CA PHE A 354 6.10 3.54 10.49
C PHE A 354 6.15 2.90 9.10
N THR A 355 5.00 2.55 8.51
CA THR A 355 4.91 1.99 7.15
C THR A 355 3.80 2.67 6.38
N GLN A 356 4.17 3.29 5.25
CA GLN A 356 3.23 3.80 4.25
C GLN A 356 3.52 3.10 2.94
N TRP A 357 2.62 2.23 2.51
CA TRP A 357 2.83 1.41 1.32
C TRP A 357 2.01 1.94 0.16
N LEU A 358 2.72 2.32 -0.91
CA LEU A 358 2.10 2.68 -2.18
C LEU A 358 1.60 1.42 -2.87
N VAL A 359 0.48 1.57 -3.60
CA VAL A 359 -0.04 0.53 -4.47
C VAL A 359 0.28 0.94 -5.90
N GLN A 360 1.05 0.12 -6.61
CA GLN A 360 1.61 0.46 -7.91
C GLN A 360 1.59 -0.77 -8.83
N ASN A 361 1.81 -0.54 -10.13
CA ASN A 361 2.01 -1.57 -11.15
C ASN A 361 0.89 -2.62 -11.20
N GLY A 362 -0.34 -2.17 -10.95
CA GLY A 362 -1.50 -3.05 -10.81
C GLY A 362 -1.91 -3.68 -12.13
N THR A 363 -2.32 -4.94 -12.07
CA THR A 363 -2.90 -5.72 -13.17
C THR A 363 -4.14 -6.47 -12.68
N HIS A 364 -5.22 -6.33 -13.41
CA HIS A 364 -6.46 -7.06 -13.22
C HIS A 364 -6.44 -8.35 -14.07
N VAL A 365 -6.57 -9.50 -13.41
CA VAL A 365 -6.56 -10.84 -14.02
C VAL A 365 -7.93 -11.53 -13.92
N ALA A 366 -8.09 -12.69 -14.59
CA ALA A 366 -9.35 -13.43 -14.57
C ALA A 366 -9.79 -13.81 -13.15
N GLY A 367 -11.10 -13.82 -12.92
CA GLY A 367 -11.68 -14.07 -11.59
C GLY A 367 -11.89 -12.80 -10.76
N ASP A 368 -11.72 -11.63 -11.36
CA ASP A 368 -11.78 -10.34 -10.70
C ASP A 368 -10.69 -10.13 -9.62
N TYR A 369 -9.51 -10.71 -9.84
CA TYR A 369 -8.36 -10.55 -8.94
C TYR A 369 -7.47 -9.39 -9.37
N GLY A 370 -6.95 -8.65 -8.39
CA GLY A 370 -5.94 -7.61 -8.60
C GLY A 370 -4.56 -8.08 -8.17
N VAL A 371 -3.59 -8.06 -9.07
CA VAL A 371 -2.16 -8.30 -8.80
C VAL A 371 -1.44 -6.96 -8.82
N PHE A 372 -0.71 -6.59 -7.77
CA PHE A 372 -0.08 -5.27 -7.68
C PHE A 372 1.15 -5.29 -6.78
N GLN A 373 1.97 -4.26 -6.90
CA GLN A 373 3.04 -3.99 -5.95
C GLN A 373 2.50 -3.19 -4.78
N LEU A 374 2.81 -3.62 -3.56
CA LEU A 374 2.53 -2.98 -2.30
C LEU A 374 3.86 -2.55 -1.64
N GLY A 375 4.00 -1.27 -1.38
CA GLY A 375 5.23 -0.72 -0.81
C GLY A 375 6.41 -0.83 -1.78
N LYS A 376 7.59 -1.14 -1.25
CA LYS A 376 8.83 -1.13 -2.04
C LYS A 376 9.03 -2.40 -2.86
N ASP A 377 8.62 -3.55 -2.34
CA ASP A 377 9.05 -4.83 -2.88
C ASP A 377 8.09 -6.00 -2.58
N GLN A 378 6.82 -5.75 -2.24
CA GLN A 378 5.86 -6.82 -1.99
C GLN A 378 4.89 -6.93 -3.17
N ILE A 379 4.89 -8.05 -3.88
CA ILE A 379 3.93 -8.28 -4.95
C ILE A 379 2.78 -9.08 -4.37
N CYS A 380 1.60 -8.48 -4.35
CA CYS A 380 0.40 -9.02 -3.72
C CYS A 380 -0.67 -9.37 -4.76
N ILE A 381 -1.53 -10.32 -4.40
CA ILE A 381 -2.79 -10.59 -5.09
C ILE A 381 -3.97 -10.39 -4.13
N MET A 382 -5.06 -9.82 -4.64
CA MET A 382 -6.26 -9.52 -3.87
C MET A 382 -7.53 -10.05 -4.54
N ASP A 383 -8.40 -10.64 -3.72
CA ASP A 383 -9.78 -11.01 -4.06
C ASP A 383 -10.72 -10.06 -3.30
N PRO A 384 -11.33 -9.08 -3.98
CA PRO A 384 -12.20 -8.10 -3.33
C PRO A 384 -13.55 -8.70 -2.91
N GLU A 385 -14.01 -9.76 -3.57
CA GLU A 385 -15.30 -10.41 -3.26
C GLU A 385 -15.18 -11.21 -1.96
N LYS A 386 -14.10 -12.00 -1.82
CA LYS A 386 -13.81 -12.75 -0.58
C LYS A 386 -13.07 -11.94 0.49
N LYS A 387 -12.69 -10.69 0.18
CA LYS A 387 -11.86 -9.82 1.03
C LYS A 387 -10.57 -10.51 1.47
N ARG A 388 -9.81 -11.07 0.53
CA ARG A 388 -8.56 -11.76 0.79
C ARG A 388 -7.39 -11.07 0.11
N ILE A 389 -6.22 -11.15 0.73
CA ILE A 389 -4.95 -10.70 0.16
C ILE A 389 -3.86 -11.71 0.45
N ALA A 390 -2.93 -11.90 -0.49
CA ALA A 390 -1.76 -12.73 -0.29
C ALA A 390 -0.50 -12.07 -0.85
N LEU A 391 0.63 -12.33 -0.21
CA LEU A 391 1.96 -12.05 -0.74
C LEU A 391 2.36 -13.17 -1.71
N ILE A 392 2.64 -12.83 -2.97
CA ILE A 392 3.06 -13.79 -4.01
C ILE A 392 4.59 -13.89 -4.03
N ALA A 393 5.25 -12.74 -4.10
CA ALA A 393 6.69 -12.65 -4.31
C ALA A 393 7.26 -11.37 -3.70
N ARG A 394 8.59 -11.37 -3.54
CA ARG A 394 9.38 -10.18 -3.21
C ARG A 394 10.07 -9.66 -4.46
N GLY A 395 9.95 -8.36 -4.69
CA GLY A 395 10.40 -7.67 -5.90
C GLY A 395 9.46 -6.55 -6.29
N PHE A 396 9.73 -5.89 -7.42
CA PHE A 396 8.97 -4.72 -7.86
C PHE A 396 8.74 -4.72 -9.37
N GLY A 397 7.85 -3.84 -9.83
CA GLY A 397 7.45 -3.72 -11.22
C GLY A 397 6.73 -4.96 -11.79
N PRO A 398 5.71 -5.53 -11.13
CA PRO A 398 5.03 -6.72 -11.62
C PRO A 398 4.35 -6.50 -12.98
N VAL A 399 4.60 -7.43 -13.90
CA VAL A 399 3.90 -7.58 -15.18
C VAL A 399 3.29 -8.98 -15.21
N VAL A 400 1.98 -9.06 -15.45
CA VAL A 400 1.30 -10.34 -15.63
C VAL A 400 1.08 -10.57 -17.11
N ALA A 401 1.43 -11.76 -17.59
CA ALA A 401 1.20 -12.18 -18.97
C ALA A 401 0.57 -13.57 -19.01
N LYS A 402 -0.11 -13.87 -20.11
CA LYS A 402 -0.54 -15.25 -20.37
C LYS A 402 0.61 -16.00 -21.06
N PRO A 403 0.82 -17.28 -20.74
CA PRO A 403 1.77 -18.09 -21.49
C PRO A 403 1.30 -18.14 -22.97
N PRO A 404 2.22 -18.42 -23.90
CA PRO A 404 1.83 -18.81 -25.25
C PRO A 404 0.77 -19.91 -25.16
N LEU A 405 -0.26 -19.84 -26.00
CA LEU A 405 -1.13 -21.00 -26.17
C LEU A 405 -0.22 -22.11 -26.66
N GLU A 406 0.02 -23.13 -25.84
CA GLU A 406 0.60 -24.37 -26.34
C GLU A 406 -0.24 -24.70 -27.57
N GLU A 407 0.41 -24.72 -28.74
CA GLU A 407 -0.23 -25.20 -29.95
C GLU A 407 -0.72 -26.59 -29.56
N ILE A 408 -2.04 -26.72 -29.35
CA ILE A 408 -2.66 -28.01 -29.04
C ILE A 408 -2.13 -28.89 -30.15
N PRO A 409 -1.23 -29.86 -29.85
CA PRO A 409 -0.45 -30.52 -30.87
C PRO A 409 -1.46 -30.99 -31.89
N GLU A 410 -1.40 -30.34 -33.06
CA GLU A 410 -2.47 -30.39 -34.03
C GLU A 410 -2.65 -31.88 -34.29
N LYS A 411 -3.76 -32.46 -33.78
CA LYS A 411 -3.91 -33.91 -33.68
C LYS A 411 -3.61 -34.41 -35.07
N THR A 412 -2.41 -34.98 -35.23
CA THR A 412 -1.96 -35.39 -36.55
C THR A 412 -3.05 -36.34 -37.00
N PRO A 413 -3.68 -36.13 -38.16
CA PRO A 413 -4.71 -37.03 -38.64
C PRO A 413 -4.04 -38.37 -38.97
N GLU A 414 -3.72 -39.14 -37.93
CA GLU A 414 -3.35 -40.53 -38.01
C GLU A 414 -4.61 -41.27 -38.46
N ALA A 415 -4.66 -41.46 -39.78
CA ALA A 415 -5.12 -42.67 -40.44
C ALA A 415 -6.33 -43.34 -39.77
N THR A 416 -7.48 -42.67 -39.78
CA THR A 416 -8.76 -43.37 -39.70
C THR A 416 -9.17 -43.78 -41.12
N ASN A 417 -8.51 -44.81 -41.66
CA ASN A 417 -8.83 -45.56 -42.89
C ASN A 417 -7.72 -46.62 -43.06
N GLU A 418 -7.91 -47.92 -43.22
CA GLU A 418 -9.06 -48.80 -43.37
C GLU A 418 -8.62 -50.16 -42.81
N GLN A 419 -9.38 -50.75 -41.88
CA GLN A 419 -9.35 -52.20 -41.72
C GLN A 419 -10.78 -52.67 -41.44
N THR A 420 -11.58 -52.63 -42.51
CA THR A 420 -12.84 -53.37 -42.60
C THR A 420 -12.64 -54.48 -43.63
N ALA A 421 -13.30 -55.62 -43.40
CA ALA A 421 -13.35 -56.81 -44.25
C ALA A 421 -12.21 -57.84 -44.03
N ASN A 422 -12.41 -58.77 -43.10
CA ASN A 422 -13.01 -60.08 -43.42
C ASN A 422 -12.74 -61.09 -42.31
N GLU A 423 -13.77 -61.48 -41.56
CA GLU A 423 -13.83 -62.80 -40.95
C GLU A 423 -15.27 -63.12 -40.50
N ALA A 424 -15.91 -64.05 -41.21
CA ALA A 424 -16.79 -65.12 -40.70
C ALA A 424 -17.51 -65.81 -41.87
N PRO A 425 -17.92 -67.09 -41.72
CA PRO A 425 -17.27 -68.25 -41.09
C PRO A 425 -16.77 -69.29 -42.10
#